data_AF-A0A6G0UVM7-F1
#
_entry.id   AF-A0A6G0UVM7-F1
#
_cell.length_a   1.000
_cell.length_b   1.000
_cell.length_c   1.000
_cell.angle_alpha   90.00
_cell.angle_beta   90.00
_cell.angle_gamma   90.00
#
_symmetry.space_group_name_H-M   'P 1'
#
loop_
_entity.id
_entity.type
_entity.pdbx_description
1 polymer ?
#
loop_
_entity_poly.entity_id
_entity_poly.type
_entity_poly.pdbx_seq_one_letter_code
_entity_poly.pdbx_strand_id
1 'polypeptide(L)'
;MEAEDWRRVRLVCTPAFTSCKLKKLIPVFVESAKALSRDMDEKYIKNKKPVPLKDSIGRMTLDVIARAGFGMNVDTFNDDSPFMYHAKEIMNFDISGRLSLFLISFPNFAAFIQRNFGYEFGKTEHHEFFKKVLEDLNSQFRS
;
A
#
# COMPACT_ATOMS: atom_id res chain seq x y z
N MET A 1 4.50 19.30 -1.63
CA MET A 1 3.59 19.63 -0.50
C MET A 1 4.22 20.75 0.28
N GLU A 2 3.47 21.81 0.53
CA GLU A 2 3.89 22.88 1.42
C GLU A 2 3.86 22.40 2.87
N ALA A 3 4.59 23.08 3.77
CA ALA A 3 4.68 22.66 5.17
C ALA A 3 3.31 22.61 5.87
N GLU A 4 2.37 23.48 5.47
CA GLU A 4 1.00 23.50 5.98
C GLU A 4 0.17 22.29 5.54
N ASP A 5 0.32 21.83 4.28
CA ASP A 5 -0.38 20.66 3.78
C ASP A 5 0.05 19.38 4.51
N TRP A 6 1.36 19.21 4.70
CA TRP A 6 1.89 18.09 5.48
C TRP A 6 1.36 18.12 6.92
N ARG A 7 1.36 19.31 7.55
CA ARG A 7 0.84 19.48 8.91
C ARG A 7 -0.63 19.08 8.98
N ARG A 8 -1.43 19.48 8.00
CA ARG A 8 -2.86 19.14 7.91
C ARG A 8 -3.07 17.62 7.82
N VAL A 9 -2.39 16.95 6.88
CA VAL A 9 -2.48 15.50 6.71
C VAL A 9 -2.06 14.77 7.98
N ARG A 10 -0.95 15.17 8.60
CA ARG A 10 -0.45 14.57 9.83
C ARG A 10 -1.46 14.66 10.98
N LEU A 11 -2.10 15.82 11.15
CA LEU A 11 -3.11 16.03 12.20
C LEU A 11 -4.31 15.09 12.04
N VAL A 12 -4.70 14.77 10.80
CA VAL A 12 -5.80 13.84 10.51
C VAL A 12 -5.38 12.38 10.72
N CYS A 13 -4.17 12.00 10.31
CA CYS A 13 -3.71 10.61 10.41
C CYS A 13 -3.32 10.19 11.83
N THR A 14 -2.68 11.08 12.61
CA THR A 14 -2.07 10.73 13.91
C THR A 14 -3.05 10.06 14.90
N PRO A 15 -4.32 10.51 15.06
CA PRO A 15 -5.28 9.88 15.96
C PRO A 15 -5.60 8.42 15.62
N ALA A 16 -5.47 8.02 14.35
CA ALA A 16 -5.72 6.64 13.92
C ALA A 16 -4.66 5.64 14.41
N PHE A 17 -3.45 6.11 14.75
CA PHE A 17 -2.31 5.28 15.14
C PHE A 17 -1.97 5.34 16.64
N THR A 18 -2.94 5.65 17.50
CA THR A 18 -2.76 5.55 18.95
C THR A 18 -2.56 4.09 19.39
N SER A 19 -1.86 3.86 20.51
CA SER A 19 -1.61 2.50 21.01
C SER A 19 -2.90 1.68 21.22
N CYS A 20 -4.00 2.33 21.64
CA CYS A 20 -5.30 1.68 21.78
C CYS A 20 -5.85 1.21 20.42
N LYS A 21 -5.79 2.05 19.38
CA LYS A 21 -6.23 1.70 18.03
C LYS A 21 -5.34 0.63 17.40
N LEU A 22 -4.02 0.73 17.59
CA LEU A 22 -3.08 -0.31 17.14
C LEU A 22 -3.33 -1.67 17.80
N LYS A 23 -3.66 -1.70 19.10
CA LYS A 23 -4.04 -2.95 19.78
C LYS A 23 -5.25 -3.63 19.13
N LYS A 24 -6.19 -2.86 18.59
CA LYS A 24 -7.37 -3.41 17.87
C LYS A 24 -7.00 -4.06 16.54
N LEU A 25 -5.83 -3.73 15.96
CA LEU A 25 -5.35 -4.33 14.72
C LEU A 25 -4.55 -5.62 14.94
N ILE A 26 -4.19 -5.96 16.19
CA ILE A 26 -3.43 -7.20 16.51
C ILE A 26 -4.06 -8.45 15.87
N PRO A 27 -5.39 -8.68 15.92
CA PRO A 27 -6.00 -9.84 15.28
C PRO A 27 -5.72 -9.90 13.78
N VAL A 28 -5.77 -8.76 13.08
CA VAL A 28 -5.46 -8.65 11.65
C VAL A 28 -4.02 -9.09 11.38
N PHE A 29 -3.05 -8.58 12.15
CA PHE A 29 -1.65 -9.01 12.01
C PHE A 29 -1.46 -10.51 12.24
N VAL A 30 -2.13 -11.07 13.25
CA VAL A 30 -2.04 -12.50 13.57
C VAL A 30 -2.62 -13.36 12.45
N GLU A 31 -3.76 -12.98 11.88
CA GLU A 31 -4.39 -13.70 10.78
C GLU A 31 -3.53 -13.66 9.51
N SER A 32 -3.01 -12.49 9.14
CA SER A 32 -2.11 -12.36 7.98
C SER A 32 -0.82 -13.15 8.18
N ALA A 33 -0.25 -13.18 9.40
CA ALA A 33 0.93 -13.99 9.72
C ALA A 33 0.65 -15.50 9.63
N LYS A 34 -0.56 -15.95 10.04
CA LYS A 34 -0.98 -17.35 9.85
C LYS A 34 -1.14 -17.70 8.37
N ALA A 35 -1.61 -16.78 7.53
CA ALA A 35 -1.68 -16.98 6.08
C ALA A 35 -0.27 -17.14 5.48
N LEU A 36 0.67 -16.28 5.87
CA LEU A 36 2.08 -16.41 5.48
C LEU A 36 2.69 -17.76 5.91
N SER A 37 2.45 -18.19 7.15
CA SER A 37 2.95 -19.48 7.64
C SER A 37 2.42 -20.64 6.79
N ARG A 38 1.14 -20.63 6.44
CA ARG A 38 0.54 -21.67 5.58
C ARG A 38 1.18 -21.69 4.19
N ASP A 39 1.41 -20.53 3.58
CA ASP A 39 2.08 -20.40 2.28
C ASP A 39 3.51 -20.97 2.32
N MET A 40 4.26 -20.68 3.39
CA MET A 40 5.61 -21.21 3.59
C MET A 40 5.63 -22.72 3.82
N ASP A 41 4.71 -23.23 4.65
CA ASP A 41 4.58 -24.67 4.90
C ASP A 41 4.26 -25.42 3.60
N GLU A 42 3.38 -24.87 2.77
CA GLU A 42 3.01 -25.48 1.49
C GLU A 42 4.14 -25.43 0.46
N LYS A 43 4.76 -24.28 0.24
CA LYS A 43 5.77 -24.12 -0.82
C LYS A 43 7.13 -24.68 -0.42
N TYR A 44 7.59 -24.40 0.79
CA TYR A 44 8.93 -24.77 1.23
C TYR A 44 8.95 -26.14 1.92
N ILE A 45 8.13 -26.36 2.95
CA ILE A 45 8.23 -27.59 3.75
C ILE A 45 7.74 -28.80 2.95
N LYS A 46 6.58 -28.70 2.30
CA LYS A 46 6.01 -29.83 1.54
C LYS A 46 6.68 -30.02 0.18
N ASN A 47 6.84 -28.93 -0.58
CA ASN A 47 7.26 -29.00 -1.98
C ASN A 47 8.75 -28.73 -2.21
N LYS A 48 9.53 -28.38 -1.15
CA LYS A 48 10.96 -28.03 -1.22
C LYS A 48 11.28 -26.94 -2.25
N LYS A 49 10.32 -26.05 -2.54
CA LYS A 49 10.50 -24.95 -3.49
C LYS A 49 11.03 -23.71 -2.76
N PRO A 50 11.99 -22.98 -3.36
CA PRO A 50 12.38 -21.67 -2.85
C PRO A 50 11.18 -20.74 -2.74
N VAL A 51 11.06 -20.03 -1.62
CA VAL A 51 10.01 -19.04 -1.39
C VAL A 51 10.60 -17.64 -1.54
N PRO A 52 10.10 -16.79 -2.46
CA PRO A 52 10.56 -15.42 -2.61
C PRO A 52 10.06 -14.58 -1.42
N LEU A 53 10.88 -14.49 -0.36
CA LEU A 53 10.51 -13.83 0.90
C LEU A 53 9.97 -12.39 0.70
N LYS A 54 10.55 -11.63 -0.23
CA LYS A 54 10.11 -10.27 -0.56
C LYS A 54 8.67 -10.24 -1.05
N ASP A 55 8.28 -11.17 -1.91
CA ASP A 55 6.89 -11.26 -2.40
C ASP A 55 5.98 -11.73 -1.26
N SER A 56 6.31 -12.81 -0.56
CA SER A 56 5.46 -13.35 0.51
C SER A 56 5.23 -12.35 1.66
N ILE A 57 6.25 -11.61 2.09
CA ILE A 57 6.12 -10.53 3.09
C ILE A 57 5.34 -9.34 2.51
N GLY A 58 5.56 -9.02 1.22
CA GLY A 58 4.79 -8.00 0.51
C GLY A 58 3.30 -8.33 0.49
N ARG A 59 2.92 -9.58 0.19
CA ARG A 59 1.55 -10.08 0.22
C ARG A 59 0.94 -9.96 1.63
N MET A 60 1.65 -10.42 2.65
CA MET A 60 1.23 -10.25 4.06
C MET A 60 0.99 -8.78 4.42
N THR A 61 1.90 -7.89 4.04
CA THR A 61 1.80 -6.45 4.35
C THR A 61 0.60 -5.82 3.64
N LEU A 62 0.36 -6.18 2.38
CA LEU A 62 -0.79 -5.73 1.61
C LEU A 62 -2.12 -6.21 2.21
N ASP A 63 -2.18 -7.46 2.68
CA ASP A 63 -3.36 -8.02 3.37
C ASP A 63 -3.69 -7.23 4.63
N VAL A 64 -2.68 -6.92 5.45
CA VAL A 64 -2.86 -6.07 6.64
C VAL A 64 -3.37 -4.68 6.26
N ILE A 65 -2.82 -4.04 5.23
CA ILE A 65 -3.25 -2.70 4.80
C ILE A 65 -4.68 -2.74 4.25
N ALA A 66 -5.03 -3.74 3.45
CA ALA A 66 -6.37 -3.92 2.91
C ALA A 66 -7.41 -4.02 4.05
N ARG A 67 -7.14 -4.87 5.05
CA ARG A 67 -8.04 -5.10 6.18
C ARG A 67 -8.08 -3.92 7.14
N ALA A 68 -6.94 -3.36 7.52
CA ALA A 68 -6.85 -2.32 8.53
C ALA A 68 -7.22 -0.93 7.99
N GLY A 69 -6.81 -0.63 6.75
CA GLY A 69 -6.99 0.68 6.12
C GLY A 69 -8.29 0.80 5.33
N PHE A 70 -8.69 -0.26 4.63
CA PHE A 70 -9.84 -0.25 3.73
C PHE A 70 -10.98 -1.18 4.19
N GLY A 71 -10.84 -1.91 5.30
CA GLY A 71 -11.84 -2.86 5.76
C GLY A 71 -12.09 -4.02 4.79
N MET A 72 -11.21 -4.23 3.81
CA MET A 72 -11.37 -5.22 2.76
C MET A 72 -10.69 -6.53 3.18
N ASN A 73 -11.39 -7.65 3.01
CA ASN A 73 -10.79 -8.98 3.18
C ASN A 73 -10.28 -9.48 1.84
N VAL A 74 -8.99 -9.22 1.56
CA VAL A 74 -8.33 -9.62 0.32
C VAL A 74 -7.43 -10.81 0.62
N ASP A 75 -7.75 -12.00 0.11
CA ASP A 75 -6.90 -13.17 0.30
C ASP A 75 -5.67 -13.11 -0.64
N THR A 76 -4.71 -12.25 -0.30
CA THR A 76 -3.52 -11.95 -1.14
C THR A 76 -2.64 -13.17 -1.45
N PHE A 77 -2.80 -14.29 -0.74
CA PHE A 77 -2.03 -15.51 -0.98
C PHE A 77 -2.70 -16.44 -1.99
N ASN A 78 -4.03 -16.37 -2.14
CA ASN A 78 -4.81 -17.25 -3.01
C ASN A 78 -5.50 -16.54 -4.17
N ASP A 79 -5.64 -15.20 -4.09
CA ASP A 79 -6.36 -14.38 -5.06
C ASP A 79 -5.51 -13.19 -5.51
N ASP A 80 -5.35 -13.04 -6.82
CA ASP A 80 -4.71 -11.87 -7.45
C ASP A 80 -5.80 -10.82 -7.75
N SER A 81 -6.42 -10.31 -6.70
CA SER A 81 -7.49 -9.31 -6.79
C SER A 81 -7.04 -8.01 -7.49
N PRO A 82 -7.96 -7.22 -8.09
CA PRO A 82 -7.62 -5.91 -8.66
C PRO A 82 -6.94 -4.97 -7.63
N PHE A 83 -7.36 -5.04 -6.37
CA PHE A 83 -6.72 -4.30 -5.27
C PHE A 83 -5.24 -4.66 -5.17
N MET A 84 -4.92 -5.96 -5.22
CA MET A 84 -3.55 -6.44 -5.14
C MET A 84 -2.71 -6.00 -6.34
N TYR A 85 -3.27 -6.05 -7.55
CA TYR A 85 -2.61 -5.57 -8.76
C TYR A 85 -2.27 -4.08 -8.63
N HIS A 86 -3.26 -3.22 -8.39
CA HIS A 86 -3.01 -1.78 -8.29
C HIS A 86 -2.11 -1.42 -7.09
N ALA A 87 -2.23 -2.15 -5.96
CA ALA A 87 -1.36 -1.94 -4.81
C ALA A 87 0.10 -2.32 -5.09
N LYS A 88 0.33 -3.46 -5.75
CA LYS A 88 1.68 -3.89 -6.16
C LYS A 88 2.31 -2.88 -7.11
N GLU A 89 1.57 -2.37 -8.08
CA GLU A 89 2.09 -1.37 -9.02
C GLU A 89 2.47 -0.05 -8.35
N ILE A 90 1.70 0.41 -7.35
CA ILE A 90 2.09 1.59 -6.54
C ILE A 90 3.32 1.29 -5.67
N MET A 91 3.42 0.09 -5.12
CA MET A 91 4.53 -0.32 -4.24
C MET A 91 5.77 -0.81 -4.98
N ASN A 92 5.67 -1.03 -6.30
CA ASN A 92 6.79 -1.39 -7.16
C ASN A 92 7.68 -0.15 -7.36
N PHE A 93 8.58 0.07 -6.41
CA PHE A 93 9.67 1.04 -6.53
C PHE A 93 10.74 0.51 -7.49
N ASP A 94 10.39 0.38 -8.77
CA ASP A 94 11.39 0.11 -9.80
C ASP A 94 12.23 1.37 -10.10
N ILE A 95 13.16 1.34 -11.04
CA ILE A 95 14.05 2.48 -11.40
C ILE A 95 13.27 3.81 -11.55
N SER A 96 12.03 3.74 -12.05
CA SER A 96 11.07 4.87 -12.09
C SER A 96 10.66 5.39 -10.70
N GLY A 97 10.38 4.49 -9.73
CA GLY A 97 10.06 4.84 -8.35
C GLY A 97 11.27 5.32 -7.53
N ARG A 98 12.49 4.85 -7.86
CA ARG A 98 13.74 5.42 -7.32
C ARG A 98 13.98 6.84 -7.83
N LEU A 99 13.69 7.08 -9.12
CA LEU A 99 13.74 8.42 -9.70
C LEU A 99 12.64 9.32 -9.09
N SER A 100 11.44 8.80 -8.84
CA SER A 100 10.37 9.58 -8.18
C SER A 100 10.74 9.96 -6.73
N LEU A 101 11.30 9.04 -5.94
CA LEU A 101 11.83 9.33 -4.60
C LEU A 101 12.97 10.35 -4.63
N PHE A 102 13.85 10.27 -5.62
CA PHE A 102 14.90 11.26 -5.87
C PHE A 102 14.30 12.64 -6.20
N LEU A 103 13.28 12.71 -7.07
CA LEU A 103 12.62 13.95 -7.46
C LEU A 103 11.80 14.58 -6.31
N ILE A 104 11.19 13.76 -5.44
CA ILE A 104 10.52 14.22 -4.21
C ILE A 104 11.55 14.83 -3.24
N SER A 105 12.77 14.28 -3.20
CA SER A 105 13.85 14.77 -2.35
C SER A 105 14.57 16.00 -2.93
N PHE A 106 14.52 16.20 -4.25
CA PHE A 106 15.14 17.31 -4.98
C PHE A 106 14.11 18.13 -5.78
N PRO A 107 13.34 19.01 -5.11
CA PRO A 107 12.21 19.73 -5.71
C PRO A 107 12.60 20.65 -6.89
N ASN A 108 13.82 21.20 -6.89
CA ASN A 108 14.30 22.03 -7.99
C ASN A 108 14.57 21.23 -9.28
N PHE A 109 15.01 19.97 -9.15
CA PHE A 109 15.24 19.09 -10.30
C PHE A 109 13.90 18.56 -10.86
N ALA A 110 12.92 18.31 -9.98
CA ALA A 110 11.56 17.97 -10.38
C ALA A 110 10.88 19.09 -11.18
N ALA A 111 10.99 20.34 -10.73
CA ALA A 111 10.46 21.50 -11.45
C ALA A 111 11.13 21.71 -12.82
N PHE A 112 12.43 21.41 -12.92
CA PHE A 112 13.17 21.44 -14.19
C PHE A 112 12.65 20.40 -15.19
N ILE A 113 12.49 19.14 -14.75
CA ILE A 113 11.96 18.05 -15.58
C ILE A 113 10.52 18.34 -16.02
N GLN A 114 9.65 18.81 -15.11
CA GLN A 114 8.25 19.13 -15.41
C GLN A 114 8.14 20.21 -16.48
N ARG A 115 8.98 21.25 -16.41
CA ARG A 115 8.97 22.38 -17.35
C ARG A 115 9.58 22.04 -18.72
N ASN A 116 10.60 21.18 -18.77
CA ASN A 116 11.27 20.82 -20.03
C ASN A 116 10.65 19.61 -20.75
N PHE A 117 10.07 18.65 -20.02
CA PHE A 117 9.58 17.38 -20.58
C PHE A 117 8.07 17.16 -20.40
N GLY A 118 7.34 18.06 -19.75
CA GLY A 118 5.87 18.01 -19.66
C GLY A 118 5.30 16.79 -18.91
N TYR A 119 6.10 16.14 -18.06
CA TYR A 119 5.70 14.93 -17.36
C TYR A 119 4.80 15.27 -16.14
N GLU A 120 3.52 14.90 -16.19
CA GLU A 120 2.59 15.02 -15.06
C GLU A 120 2.80 13.85 -14.07
N PHE A 121 3.50 14.11 -12.96
CA PHE A 121 3.57 13.16 -11.85
C PHE A 121 2.22 13.13 -11.10
N GLY A 122 1.55 11.96 -11.07
CA GLY A 122 0.44 11.70 -10.15
C GLY A 122 -0.90 11.26 -10.74
N LYS A 123 -1.07 11.23 -12.07
CA LYS A 123 -2.24 10.62 -12.72
C LYS A 123 -1.89 9.24 -13.27
N THR A 124 -1.92 8.24 -12.41
CA THR A 124 -1.81 6.83 -12.81
C THR A 124 -3.15 6.14 -12.64
N GLU A 125 -3.43 5.14 -13.48
CA GLU A 125 -4.65 4.31 -13.38
C GLU A 125 -4.87 3.77 -11.94
N HIS A 126 -3.78 3.40 -11.27
CA HIS A 126 -3.81 2.93 -9.89
C HIS A 126 -4.32 4.01 -8.91
N HIS A 127 -3.96 5.27 -9.10
CA HIS A 127 -4.44 6.36 -8.24
C HIS A 127 -5.96 6.55 -8.35
N GLU A 128 -6.50 6.46 -9.57
CA GLU A 128 -7.96 6.54 -9.79
C GLU A 128 -8.69 5.33 -9.20
N PHE A 129 -8.11 4.14 -9.26
CA PHE A 129 -8.65 2.97 -8.57
C PHE A 129 -8.77 3.21 -7.05
N PHE A 130 -7.71 3.66 -6.39
CA PHE A 130 -7.74 3.91 -4.94
C PHE A 130 -8.64 5.07 -4.55
N LYS A 131 -8.76 6.11 -5.37
CA LYS A 131 -9.77 7.16 -5.17
C LYS A 131 -11.18 6.59 -5.17
N LYS A 132 -11.51 5.77 -6.17
CA LYS A 132 -12.83 5.14 -6.25
C LYS A 132 -13.12 4.24 -5.04
N VAL A 133 -12.15 3.42 -4.63
CA VAL A 133 -12.28 2.59 -3.42
C VAL A 133 -12.56 3.45 -2.18
N LEU A 134 -11.89 4.60 -2.04
CA LEU A 134 -12.12 5.53 -0.93
C LEU A 134 -13.48 6.21 -0.99
N GLU A 135 -13.94 6.58 -2.18
CA GLU A 135 -15.28 7.16 -2.40
C GLU A 135 -16.38 6.16 -2.02
N ASP A 136 -16.25 4.91 -2.47
CA ASP A 136 -17.16 3.82 -2.15
C ASP A 136 -17.18 3.57 -0.63
N LEU A 137 -16.02 3.54 0.01
CA LEU A 137 -15.92 3.36 1.47
C LEU A 137 -16.57 4.51 2.24
N ASN A 138 -16.31 5.75 1.82
CA ASN A 138 -16.88 6.94 2.44
C ASN A 138 -18.41 6.99 2.29
N SER A 139 -18.95 6.45 1.20
CA SER A 139 -20.40 6.35 1.00
C SER A 139 -21.07 5.39 2.01
N GLN A 140 -20.42 4.27 2.34
CA GLN A 140 -20.92 3.28 3.30
C GLN A 140 -20.92 3.79 4.75
N PHE A 141 -19.98 4.65 5.12
CA PHE A 141 -19.94 5.25 6.46
C PHE A 141 -20.96 6.38 6.65
N ARG A 142 -21.58 6.87 5.57
CA ARG A 142 -22.55 7.99 5.60
C ARG A 142 -24.01 7.55 5.55
N SER A 143 -24.30 6.27 5.28
CA SER A 143 -25.64 5.65 5.32
C SER A 143 -25.92 5.04 6.69
#